data_AF-A0A6H5HB31-F1
#
_entry.id   AF-A0A6H5HB31-F1
#
_cell.length_a   1.000
_cell.length_b   1.000
_cell.length_c   1.000
_cell.angle_alpha   90.00
_cell.angle_beta   90.00
_cell.angle_gamma   90.00
#
_symmetry.space_group_name_H-M   'P 1'
#
loop_
_entity.id
_entity.type
_entity.pdbx_description
1 polymer ?
#
loop_
_entity_poly.entity_id
_entity_poly.type
_entity_poly.pdbx_seq_one_letter_code
_entity_poly.pdbx_strand_id
1 'polypeptide(L)'
;MFGGTNTIVMHNVCEDSLLAAPVILDLAILTELATRISFRSVDVKDSEFQPFTTELSILSYMFKAPIIQEGGHVINALNKQRASILNIVRACLGLAPEHHMDLETKIPPFVLNDPNAPADEHRKLLQPFY
;
A
#
# COMPACT_ATOMS: atom_id res chain seq x y z
N MET A 1 -1.91 29.56 13.68
CA MET A 1 -0.67 30.00 14.34
C MET A 1 -0.96 31.26 15.14
N PHE A 2 -0.15 31.59 16.16
CA PHE A 2 -0.40 32.72 17.09
C PHE A 2 -1.75 32.67 17.83
N GLY A 3 -2.14 31.50 18.36
CA GLY A 3 -3.37 31.37 19.15
C GLY A 3 -4.67 31.34 18.35
N GLY A 4 -4.62 31.40 17.02
CA GLY A 4 -5.81 31.21 16.17
C GLY A 4 -6.37 29.80 16.29
N THR A 5 -7.69 29.70 16.46
CA THR A 5 -8.44 28.45 16.46
C THR A 5 -8.94 28.12 15.06
N ASN A 6 -8.99 26.84 14.72
CA ASN A 6 -9.67 26.35 13.54
C ASN A 6 -10.78 25.39 14.00
N THR A 7 -12.03 25.72 13.71
CA THR A 7 -13.19 24.91 14.09
C THR A 7 -13.87 24.42 12.83
N ILE A 8 -13.90 23.10 12.65
CA ILE A 8 -14.58 22.43 11.55
C ILE A 8 -15.84 21.78 12.12
N VAL A 9 -17.01 22.21 11.64
CA VAL A 9 -18.30 21.60 11.98
C VAL A 9 -18.74 20.75 10.80
N MET A 10 -18.93 19.45 11.05
CA MET A 10 -19.37 18.49 10.04
C MET A 10 -20.61 17.77 10.55
N HIS A 11 -21.62 17.67 9.68
CA HIS A 11 -22.80 16.86 9.89
C HIS A 11 -22.88 15.85 8.76
N ASN A 12 -22.99 14.56 9.10
CA ASN A 12 -23.12 13.49 8.12
C ASN A 12 -24.43 12.74 8.40
N VAL A 13 -25.24 12.55 7.36
CA VAL A 13 -26.42 11.69 7.40
C VAL A 13 -26.02 10.39 6.73
N CYS A 14 -25.97 9.31 7.51
CA CYS A 14 -25.63 7.99 7.01
C CYS A 14 -26.84 7.07 7.05
N GLU A 15 -27.11 6.41 5.93
CA GLU A 15 -27.88 5.17 5.94
C GLU A 15 -26.90 4.01 6.20
N ASP A 16 -26.75 3.64 7.47
CA ASP A 16 -25.68 2.75 7.93
C ASP A 16 -25.64 1.42 7.17
N SER A 17 -26.80 0.85 6.85
CA SER A 17 -26.87 -0.41 6.09
C SER A 17 -26.34 -0.26 4.65
N LEU A 18 -26.65 0.85 3.98
CA LEU A 18 -26.13 1.11 2.63
C LEU A 18 -24.62 1.37 2.64
N LEU A 19 -24.10 1.96 3.73
CA LEU A 19 -22.66 2.17 3.90
C LEU A 19 -21.93 0.87 4.28
N ALA A 20 -22.56 -0.01 5.07
CA ALA A 20 -21.96 -1.25 5.55
C ALA A 20 -21.90 -2.36 4.49
N ALA A 21 -22.93 -2.47 3.63
CA ALA A 21 -23.01 -3.51 2.61
C ALA A 21 -21.75 -3.60 1.70
N PRO A 22 -21.23 -2.51 1.09
CA PRO A 22 -20.03 -2.57 0.27
C PRO A 22 -18.77 -2.92 1.08
N VAL A 23 -18.66 -2.44 2.33
CA VAL A 23 -17.53 -2.78 3.23
C VAL A 23 -17.49 -4.28 3.51
N ILE A 24 -18.64 -4.92 3.73
CA ILE A 24 -18.75 -6.36 3.94
C ILE A 24 -18.34 -7.14 2.68
N LEU A 25 -18.74 -6.67 1.50
CA LEU A 25 -18.34 -7.28 0.23
C LEU A 25 -16.82 -7.19 0.02
N ASP A 26 -16.23 -6.02 0.27
CA ASP A 26 -14.79 -5.85 0.13
C ASP A 26 -14.01 -6.70 1.14
N LEU A 27 -14.51 -6.85 2.36
CA LEU A 27 -13.93 -7.77 3.36
C LEU A 27 -13.89 -9.20 2.85
N ALA A 28 -14.98 -9.72 2.29
CA ALA A 28 -15.04 -11.07 1.74
C ALA A 28 -14.07 -11.25 0.56
N ILE A 29 -14.03 -10.28 -0.36
CA ILE A 29 -13.17 -10.32 -1.55
C ILE A 29 -11.70 -10.25 -1.15
N LEU A 30 -11.31 -9.33 -0.27
CA LEU A 30 -9.92 -9.18 0.17
C LEU A 30 -9.45 -10.39 1.00
N THR A 31 -10.33 -10.96 1.81
CA THR A 31 -10.01 -12.18 2.57
C THR A 31 -9.76 -13.35 1.62
N GLU A 32 -10.62 -13.55 0.62
CA GLU A 32 -10.46 -14.61 -0.38
C GLU A 32 -9.16 -14.44 -1.17
N LEU A 33 -8.87 -13.22 -1.63
CA LEU A 33 -7.62 -12.90 -2.31
C LEU A 33 -6.39 -13.20 -1.43
N ALA A 34 -6.43 -12.82 -0.15
CA ALA A 34 -5.33 -13.07 0.78
C ALA A 34 -5.05 -14.57 0.95
N THR A 35 -6.07 -15.44 0.90
CA THR A 35 -5.86 -16.90 0.98
C THR A 35 -5.13 -17.49 -0.23
N ARG A 36 -5.14 -16.79 -1.37
CA ARG A 36 -4.44 -17.22 -2.60
C ARG A 36 -2.99 -16.76 -2.67
N ILE A 37 -2.61 -15.78 -1.86
CA ILE A 37 -1.26 -15.20 -1.87
C ILE A 37 -0.38 -15.97 -0.89
N SER A 38 0.81 -16.35 -1.34
CA SER A 38 1.83 -16.99 -0.53
C SER A 38 3.20 -16.35 -0.73
N PHE A 39 4.01 -16.40 0.33
CA PHE A 39 5.31 -15.76 0.42
C PHE A 39 6.39 -16.79 0.63
N ARG A 40 7.58 -16.48 0.12
CA ARG A 40 8.79 -17.27 0.32
C ARG A 40 9.97 -16.31 0.51
N SER A 41 10.85 -16.64 1.46
CA SER A 41 12.09 -15.88 1.62
C SER A 41 13.07 -16.21 0.50
N VAL A 42 13.58 -15.19 -0.18
CA VAL A 42 14.55 -15.34 -1.26
C VAL A 42 15.91 -15.81 -0.73
N ASP A 43 16.28 -15.40 0.48
CA ASP A 43 17.60 -15.65 1.06
C ASP A 43 17.74 -17.06 1.65
N VAL A 44 16.62 -17.73 1.93
CA VAL A 44 16.60 -19.08 2.50
C VAL A 44 16.40 -20.11 1.38
N LYS A 45 17.48 -20.84 1.05
CA LYS A 45 17.43 -21.99 0.13
C LYS A 45 16.43 -23.02 0.66
N ASP A 46 15.61 -23.56 -0.25
CA ASP A 46 14.57 -24.56 0.03
C ASP A 46 13.45 -24.16 1.01
N SER A 47 13.19 -22.86 1.17
CA SER A 47 11.99 -22.40 1.90
C SER A 47 10.70 -22.73 1.14
N GLU A 48 9.71 -23.25 1.87
CA GLU A 48 8.36 -23.48 1.35
C GLU A 48 7.55 -22.18 1.31
N PHE A 49 6.55 -22.14 0.43
CA PHE A 49 5.61 -21.03 0.39
C PHE A 49 4.67 -21.07 1.59
N GLN A 50 4.59 -19.95 2.31
CA GLN A 50 3.72 -19.78 3.47
C GLN A 50 2.62 -18.74 3.18
N PRO A 51 1.39 -18.94 3.67
CA PRO A 51 0.31 -17.95 3.53
C PRO A 51 0.57 -16.72 4.40
N PHE A 52 -0.33 -15.74 4.32
CA PHE A 52 -0.38 -14.67 5.32
C PHE A 52 -0.58 -15.22 6.74
N THR A 53 -0.23 -14.39 7.70
CA THR A 53 -0.53 -14.63 9.11
C THR A 53 -2.04 -14.55 9.38
N THR A 54 -2.48 -15.22 10.45
CA THR A 54 -3.90 -15.30 10.84
C THR A 54 -4.50 -13.92 11.09
N GLU A 55 -3.71 -13.00 11.65
CA GLU A 55 -4.08 -11.60 11.84
C GLU A 55 -3.86 -10.83 10.53
N LEU A 56 -4.82 -10.94 9.60
CA LEU A 56 -4.81 -10.28 8.29
C LEU A 56 -4.87 -8.74 8.40
N SER A 57 -3.73 -8.13 8.74
CA SER A 57 -3.57 -6.69 8.89
C SER A 57 -3.91 -5.90 7.61
N ILE A 58 -3.91 -6.54 6.44
CA ILE A 58 -4.39 -5.97 5.17
C ILE A 58 -5.86 -5.52 5.25
N LEU A 59 -6.68 -6.16 6.07
CA LEU A 59 -8.11 -5.84 6.25
C LEU A 59 -8.33 -4.60 7.14
N SER A 60 -7.27 -4.00 7.69
CA SER A 60 -7.37 -2.86 8.62
C SER A 60 -8.11 -1.65 8.04
N TYR A 61 -8.13 -1.51 6.71
CA TYR A 61 -8.88 -0.46 6.02
C TYR A 61 -10.39 -0.51 6.29
N MET A 62 -10.93 -1.70 6.54
CA MET A 62 -12.37 -1.94 6.71
C MET A 62 -12.82 -1.94 8.18
N PHE A 63 -11.88 -1.94 9.13
CA PHE A 63 -12.18 -2.02 10.56
C PHE A 63 -11.80 -0.74 11.30
N LYS A 64 -12.66 -0.34 12.24
CA LYS A 64 -12.40 0.78 13.15
C LYS A 64 -11.28 0.47 14.16
N ALA A 65 -11.17 -0.79 14.58
CA ALA A 65 -10.18 -1.27 15.53
C ALA A 65 -9.52 -2.55 14.94
N PRO A 66 -8.50 -2.39 14.10
CA PRO A 66 -7.87 -3.53 13.44
C PRO A 66 -7.07 -4.37 14.45
N ILE A 67 -7.19 -5.69 14.30
CA ILE A 67 -6.37 -6.66 15.05
C ILE A 67 -5.03 -6.80 14.32
N ILE A 68 -3.96 -6.80 15.09
CA ILE A 68 -2.58 -6.92 14.60
C ILE A 68 -1.88 -8.04 15.37
N GLN A 69 -0.80 -8.55 14.79
CA GLN A 69 0.07 -9.50 15.47
C GLN A 69 0.68 -8.89 16.73
N GLU A 70 1.02 -9.75 17.69
CA GLU A 70 1.72 -9.32 18.90
C GLU A 70 3.03 -8.61 18.54
N GLY A 71 3.21 -7.40 19.07
CA GLY A 71 4.36 -6.54 18.78
C GLY A 71 4.25 -5.68 17.51
N GLY A 72 3.16 -5.81 16.73
CA GLY A 72 2.89 -4.93 15.59
C GLY A 72 2.48 -3.51 15.99
N HIS A 73 2.45 -2.59 15.00
CA HIS A 73 1.95 -1.23 15.20
C HIS A 73 0.55 -1.07 14.57
N VAL A 74 -0.38 -0.49 15.34
CA VAL A 74 -1.71 -0.14 14.83
C VAL A 74 -1.61 1.12 13.96
N ILE A 75 -1.96 1.00 12.68
CA ILE A 75 -2.03 2.12 11.73
C ILE A 75 -3.50 2.41 11.45
N ASN A 76 -4.02 3.55 11.92
CA ASN A 76 -5.41 3.99 11.72
C ASN A 76 -5.56 5.13 10.68
N ALA A 77 -4.50 5.39 9.90
CA ALA A 77 -4.56 6.36 8.81
C ALA A 77 -5.11 5.69 7.54
N LEU A 78 -6.36 6.00 7.20
CA LEU A 78 -7.12 5.36 6.10
C LEU A 78 -6.33 5.33 4.77
N ASN A 79 -5.69 6.43 4.40
CA ASN A 79 -4.90 6.49 3.16
C ASN A 79 -3.64 5.61 3.19
N LYS A 80 -3.02 5.42 4.36
CA LYS A 80 -1.86 4.53 4.50
C LYS A 80 -2.29 3.06 4.41
N GLN A 81 -3.42 2.72 5.02
CA GLN A 81 -4.02 1.39 4.91
C GLN A 81 -4.37 1.06 3.45
N ARG A 82 -4.98 2.01 2.72
CA ARG A 82 -5.25 1.86 1.28
C ARG A 82 -3.97 1.66 0.46
N ALA A 83 -2.95 2.49 0.70
CA ALA A 83 -1.67 2.40 0.01
C ALA A 83 -1.00 1.04 0.24
N SER A 84 -1.11 0.48 1.46
CA SER A 84 -0.61 -0.86 1.77
C SER A 84 -1.28 -1.94 0.91
N ILE A 85 -2.62 -1.94 0.82
CA ILE A 85 -3.36 -2.89 -0.04
C ILE A 85 -2.91 -2.76 -1.49
N LEU A 86 -2.84 -1.53 -2.01
CA LEU A 86 -2.43 -1.28 -3.40
C LEU A 86 -1.00 -1.77 -3.67
N ASN A 87 -0.07 -1.51 -2.77
CA ASN A 87 1.32 -1.92 -2.94
C ASN A 87 1.50 -3.43 -2.86
N ILE A 88 0.68 -4.15 -2.07
CA ILE A 88 0.67 -5.61 -2.07
C ILE A 88 0.21 -6.15 -3.43
N VAL A 89 -0.90 -5.63 -3.96
CA VAL A 89 -1.40 -6.07 -5.28
C VAL A 89 -0.42 -5.70 -6.41
N ARG A 90 0.22 -4.52 -6.35
CA ARG A 90 1.29 -4.14 -7.27
C ARG A 90 2.47 -5.11 -7.21
N ALA A 91 2.87 -5.52 -6.01
CA ALA A 91 3.94 -6.51 -5.84
C ALA A 91 3.56 -7.86 -6.49
N CYS A 92 2.29 -8.29 -6.38
CA CYS A 92 1.81 -9.49 -7.09
C CYS A 92 1.89 -9.38 -8.63
N LEU A 93 1.87 -8.16 -9.18
CA LEU A 93 2.05 -7.87 -10.60
C LEU A 93 3.52 -7.64 -10.99
N GLY A 94 4.46 -7.71 -10.04
CA GLY A 94 5.88 -7.40 -10.26
C GLY A 94 6.18 -5.90 -10.37
N LEU A 95 5.25 -5.05 -9.95
CA LEU A 95 5.40 -3.60 -10.01
C LEU A 95 5.99 -3.03 -8.73
N ALA A 96 6.80 -1.98 -8.88
CA ALA A 96 7.35 -1.25 -7.75
C ALA A 96 6.24 -0.57 -6.93
N PRO A 97 6.43 -0.40 -5.60
CA PRO A 97 5.51 0.34 -4.75
C PRO A 97 5.35 1.80 -5.19
N GLU A 98 4.15 2.33 -5.02
CA GLU A 98 3.84 3.74 -5.27
C GLU A 98 4.48 4.61 -4.17
N HIS A 99 5.30 5.58 -4.56
CA HIS A 99 6.12 6.37 -3.63
C HIS A 99 5.96 7.90 -3.81
N HIS A 100 5.16 8.36 -4.78
CA HIS A 100 4.79 9.77 -4.97
C HIS A 100 5.97 10.77 -4.99
N MET A 101 7.16 10.33 -5.40
CA MET A 101 8.34 11.20 -5.42
C MET A 101 8.44 12.02 -6.71
N ASP A 102 7.86 11.54 -7.83
CA ASP A 102 7.88 12.15 -9.17
C ASP A 102 9.22 12.81 -9.53
N LEU A 103 10.33 12.10 -9.24
CA LEU A 103 11.68 12.66 -9.29
C LEU A 103 12.05 13.15 -10.68
N GLU A 104 11.52 12.52 -11.72
CA GLU A 104 11.67 12.91 -13.12
C GLU A 104 11.27 14.37 -13.39
N THR A 105 10.38 14.95 -12.58
CA THR A 105 9.99 16.37 -12.67
C THR A 105 10.75 17.28 -11.71
N LYS A 106 11.41 16.71 -10.69
CA LYS A 106 12.02 17.45 -9.58
C LYS A 106 13.54 17.47 -9.65
N ILE A 107 14.16 16.62 -10.47
CA ILE A 107 15.61 16.60 -10.65
C ILE A 107 16.04 17.25 -11.97
N PRO A 108 17.23 17.87 -12.02
CA PRO A 108 17.73 18.48 -13.25
C PRO A 108 17.93 17.43 -14.37
N PRO A 109 17.67 17.79 -15.65
CA PRO A 109 17.78 16.86 -16.78
C PRO A 109 19.16 16.20 -16.96
N PHE A 110 20.24 16.84 -16.50
CA PHE A 110 21.59 16.28 -16.61
C PHE A 110 21.84 15.13 -15.63
N VAL A 111 21.07 15.03 -14.53
CA VAL A 111 21.16 13.92 -13.57
C VAL A 111 20.49 12.66 -14.13
N LEU A 112 19.46 12.83 -14.96
CA LEU A 112 18.79 11.73 -15.67
C LEU A 112 19.58 11.22 -16.87
N ASN A 113 20.46 12.05 -17.43
CA ASN A 113 21.20 11.80 -18.67
C ASN A 113 22.73 11.82 -18.43
N ASP A 114 23.24 10.96 -17.55
CA ASP A 114 24.70 10.82 -17.38
C ASP A 114 25.30 10.08 -18.58
N PRO A 115 26.13 10.72 -19.44
CA PRO A 115 26.70 10.09 -20.62
C PRO A 115 27.71 8.96 -20.34
N ASN A 116 28.10 8.74 -19.08
CA ASN A 116 29.02 7.67 -18.67
C ASN A 116 28.32 6.48 -17.99
N ALA A 117 27.00 6.49 -17.87
CA ALA A 117 26.28 5.36 -17.30
C ALA A 117 26.33 4.16 -18.27
N PRO A 118 26.58 2.93 -17.79
CA PRO A 118 26.57 1.75 -18.64
C PRO A 118 25.23 1.64 -19.37
N ALA A 119 25.25 1.24 -20.65
CA ALA A 119 24.08 1.24 -21.52
C ALA A 119 22.86 0.45 -20.97
N ASP A 120 23.09 -0.47 -20.03
CA ASP A 120 22.05 -1.23 -19.31
C ASP A 120 21.31 -0.44 -18.21
N GLU A 121 21.84 0.70 -17.74
CA GLU A 121 21.23 1.53 -16.68
C GLU A 121 20.40 2.70 -17.21
N HIS A 122 20.73 3.24 -18.38
CA HIS A 122 19.93 4.29 -19.03
C HIS A 122 18.48 3.87 -19.26
N ARG A 123 18.24 2.57 -19.43
CA ARG A 123 16.90 1.99 -19.63
C ARG A 123 16.14 1.76 -18.33
N LYS A 124 16.79 1.76 -17.16
CA LYS A 124 16.15 1.53 -15.85
C LYS A 124 15.64 2.82 -15.21
N LEU A 125 16.27 3.96 -15.49
CA LEU A 125 15.85 5.26 -14.96
C LEU A 125 14.71 5.92 -15.76
N LEU A 126 14.55 5.53 -17.03
CA LEU A 126 13.59 6.12 -17.97
C LEU A 126 12.43 5.21 -18.36
N GLN A 127 12.36 3.99 -17.81
CA GLN A 127 11.13 3.21 -17.96
C GLN A 127 10.11 3.77 -16.96
N PRO A 128 8.96 4.30 -17.43
CA PRO A 128 7.83 4.46 -16.53
C PRO A 128 7.56 3.06 -15.99
N PHE A 129 7.66 2.92 -14.66
CA PHE A 129 7.36 1.70 -13.93
C PHE A 129 5.86 1.36 -14.09
N TYR A 130 5.49 0.88 -15.28
CA TYR A 130 4.19 0.32 -15.61
C TYR A 130 4.15 -1.16 -15.30
#